data_AF-S2KGQ0-F1
#
_entry.id   AF-S2KGQ0-F1
#
_cell.length_a   1.000
_cell.length_b   1.000
_cell.length_c   1.000
_cell.angle_alpha   90.00
_cell.angle_beta   90.00
_cell.angle_gamma   90.00
#
_symmetry.space_group_name_H-M   'P 1'
#
loop_
_entity.id
_entity.type
_entity.pdbx_description
1 polymer ?
#
loop_
_entity_poly.entity_id
_entity_poly.type
_entity_poly.pdbx_seq_one_letter_code
_entity_poly.pdbx_strand_id
1 'polypeptide(L)'
;MSISPSKQAAITAYRNLLKTQREVFTGDHKAIQAARKETYSRFMQYKNETNCDVLEEKLELADQVSSLLRKNVVEAVREEEGSTPSKYRIRAR
;
A
#
# COMPACT_ATOMS: atom_id res chain seq x y z
N MET A 1 1.66 -2.40 28.68
CA MET A 1 2.83 -1.51 28.48
C MET A 1 2.55 -0.73 27.21
N SER A 2 2.14 0.53 27.33
CA SER A 2 1.87 1.38 26.16
C SER A 2 3.22 1.80 25.58
N ILE A 3 3.67 1.05 24.56
CA ILE A 3 4.89 1.36 23.83
C ILE A 3 4.56 2.59 23.01
N SER A 4 4.85 3.78 23.54
CA SER A 4 4.72 5.02 22.78
C SER A 4 5.36 4.82 21.41
N PRO A 5 4.64 5.05 20.31
CA PRO A 5 5.17 4.79 18.99
C PRO A 5 6.42 5.62 18.79
N SER A 6 7.57 4.93 18.78
CA SER A 6 8.85 5.61 18.60
C SER A 6 8.88 6.23 17.20
N LYS A 7 9.57 7.36 17.04
CA LYS A 7 9.83 7.96 15.71
C LYS A 7 10.34 6.93 14.69
N GLN A 8 11.05 5.91 15.16
CA GLN A 8 11.53 4.79 14.36
C GLN A 8 10.40 3.95 13.76
N ALA A 9 9.34 3.66 14.52
CA ALA A 9 8.16 2.93 14.04
C ALA A 9 7.46 3.72 12.94
N ALA A 10 7.29 5.03 13.11
CA ALA A 10 6.70 5.89 12.10
C ALA A 10 7.51 5.96 10.81
N ILE A 11 8.85 6.06 10.91
CA ILE A 11 9.72 6.02 9.72
C ILE A 11 9.62 4.67 9.01
N THR A 12 9.55 3.58 9.76
CA THR A 12 9.44 2.23 9.20
C THR A 12 8.11 2.04 8.46
N ALA A 13 6.99 2.42 9.08
CA ALA A 13 5.67 2.39 8.46
C ALA A 13 5.63 3.23 7.18
N TYR A 14 6.17 4.46 7.23
CA TYR A 14 6.26 5.34 6.07
C TYR A 14 7.03 4.68 4.91
N ARG A 15 8.21 4.12 5.17
CA ARG A 15 9.03 3.44 4.15
C ARG A 15 8.32 2.21 3.57
N ASN A 16 7.66 1.42 4.41
CA ASN A 16 6.90 0.26 3.96
C ASN A 16 5.75 0.67 3.03
N LEU A 17 5.00 1.73 3.38
CA LEU A 17 3.92 2.23 2.54
C LEU A 17 4.43 2.68 1.17
N LEU A 18 5.54 3.42 1.14
CA LEU A 18 6.15 3.87 -0.11
C LEU A 18 6.62 2.72 -1.00
N LYS A 19 7.17 1.66 -0.39
CA LYS A 19 7.60 0.47 -1.12
C LYS A 19 6.38 -0.24 -1.73
N THR A 20 5.35 -0.47 -0.92
CA THR A 20 4.12 -1.10 -1.37
C THR A 20 3.42 -0.28 -2.46
N GLN A 21 3.31 1.04 -2.32
CA GLN A 21 2.77 1.90 -3.39
C GLN A 21 3.53 1.75 -4.72
N ARG A 22 4.86 1.64 -4.68
CA ARG A 22 5.66 1.42 -5.89
C ARG A 22 5.39 0.06 -6.52
N GLU A 23 5.22 -0.97 -5.71
CA GLU A 23 4.91 -2.33 -6.19
C GLU A 23 3.49 -2.40 -6.77
N VAL A 24 2.52 -1.74 -6.11
CA VAL A 24 1.11 -1.74 -6.52
C VAL A 24 0.87 -0.97 -7.80
N PHE A 25 1.40 0.24 -7.86
CA PHE A 25 1.21 1.13 -9.00
C PHE A 25 2.36 0.99 -9.99
N THR A 26 2.94 -0.22 -10.12
CA THR A 26 4.02 -0.49 -11.08
C THR A 26 3.55 -0.11 -12.48
N GLY A 27 4.28 0.80 -13.14
CA GLY A 27 3.91 1.34 -14.46
C GLY A 27 3.08 2.63 -14.39
N ASP A 28 2.29 2.86 -13.34
CA ASP A 28 1.51 4.09 -13.17
C ASP A 28 2.24 5.12 -12.29
N HIS A 29 3.08 5.91 -12.95
CA HIS A 29 3.91 6.92 -12.29
C HIS A 29 3.08 8.05 -11.67
N LYS A 30 1.89 8.34 -12.24
CA LYS A 30 0.99 9.38 -11.72
C LYS A 30 0.36 8.90 -10.41
N ALA A 31 -0.10 7.66 -10.37
CA ALA A 31 -0.63 7.06 -9.14
C ALA A 31 0.43 6.96 -8.04
N ILE A 32 1.67 6.54 -8.37
CA ILE A 32 2.79 6.53 -7.40
C ILE A 32 3.02 7.92 -6.83
N GLN A 33 3.06 8.97 -7.65
CA GLN A 33 3.30 10.34 -7.17
C GLN A 33 2.14 10.87 -6.32
N ALA A 34 0.90 10.64 -6.72
CA ALA A 34 -0.28 11.04 -5.96
C ALA A 34 -0.30 10.35 -4.58
N ALA A 35 -0.10 9.03 -4.56
CA ALA A 35 -0.05 8.24 -3.35
C ALA A 35 1.09 8.67 -2.42
N ARG A 36 2.27 8.97 -2.98
CA ARG A 36 3.40 9.53 -2.23
C ARG A 36 3.09 10.87 -1.58
N LYS A 37 2.48 11.78 -2.35
CA LYS A 37 2.15 13.13 -1.88
C LYS A 37 1.13 13.08 -0.75
N GLU A 38 0.12 12.22 -0.89
CA GLU A 38 -0.90 12.03 0.15
C GLU A 38 -0.31 11.43 1.43
N THR A 39 0.52 10.39 1.31
CA THR A 39 1.23 9.82 2.46
C THR A 39 2.09 10.87 3.16
N TYR A 40 2.89 11.63 2.40
CA TYR A 40 3.72 12.69 2.96
C TYR A 40 2.88 13.76 3.68
N SER A 41 1.77 14.21 3.08
CA SER A 41 0.87 15.20 3.68
C SER A 41 0.29 14.71 4.99
N ARG A 42 -0.20 13.47 5.05
CA ARG A 42 -0.75 12.86 6.27
C ARG A 42 0.32 12.73 7.36
N PHE A 43 1.52 12.24 7.04
CA PHE A 43 2.59 12.13 8.04
C PHE A 43 3.08 13.50 8.52
N MET A 44 3.13 14.51 7.65
CA MET A 44 3.51 15.87 8.03
C MET A 44 2.45 16.56 8.89
N GLN A 45 1.17 16.28 8.67
CA GLN A 45 0.08 16.83 9.46
C GLN A 45 0.21 16.46 10.94
N TYR A 46 0.69 15.25 11.24
CA TYR A 46 0.89 14.74 12.60
C TYR A 46 2.35 14.83 13.07
N LYS A 47 3.23 15.55 12.36
CA LYS A 47 4.67 15.66 12.70
C LYS A 47 4.91 16.24 14.10
N ASN A 48 4.07 17.18 14.52
CA ASN A 48 4.13 17.82 15.84
C ASN A 48 3.14 17.21 16.83
N GLU A 49 2.41 16.18 16.43
CA GLU A 49 1.47 15.49 17.31
C GLU A 49 2.27 14.77 18.40
N THR A 50 1.97 15.06 19.66
CA THR A 50 2.67 14.50 20.82
C THR A 50 1.79 13.46 21.52
N ASN A 51 0.53 13.34 21.10
CA ASN A 51 -0.40 12.35 21.62
C ASN A 51 -0.06 10.96 21.07
N CYS A 52 0.42 10.08 21.95
CA CYS A 52 0.78 8.70 21.61
C CYS A 52 -0.39 7.89 21.05
N ASP A 53 -1.60 8.10 21.56
CA ASP A 53 -2.81 7.37 21.15
C ASP A 53 -3.17 7.69 19.70
N VAL A 54 -3.11 8.98 19.34
CA VAL A 54 -3.35 9.45 17.98
C VAL A 54 -2.29 8.91 17.02
N LEU A 55 -1.02 8.93 17.44
CA LEU A 55 0.08 8.40 16.63
C LEU A 55 -0.06 6.89 16.41
N GLU A 56 -0.48 6.13 17.42
CA GLU A 56 -0.71 4.69 17.32
C GLU A 56 -1.83 4.41 16.31
N GLU A 57 -2.98 5.07 16.44
CA GLU A 57 -4.09 4.95 15.48
C GLU A 57 -3.65 5.26 14.04
N LYS A 58 -2.84 6.31 13.83
CA LYS A 58 -2.35 6.65 12.49
C LYS A 58 -1.37 5.62 11.94
N LEU A 59 -0.56 4.99 12.80
CA LEU A 59 0.33 3.92 12.37
C LEU A 59 -0.44 2.65 12.02
N GLU A 60 -1.44 2.30 12.81
CA GLU A 60 -2.34 1.19 12.50
C GLU A 60 -3.08 1.42 11.19
N LEU A 61 -3.58 2.64 10.95
CA LEU A 61 -4.22 3.00 9.69
C LEU A 61 -3.25 2.89 8.51
N ALA A 62 -1.99 3.30 8.68
CA ALA A 62 -0.97 3.11 7.66
C ALA A 62 -0.71 1.62 7.36
N ASP A 63 -0.66 0.77 8.38
CA ASP A 63 -0.50 -0.67 8.20
C ASP A 63 -1.70 -1.29 7.47
N GLN A 64 -2.92 -0.93 7.86
CA GLN A 64 -4.15 -1.38 7.20
C GLN A 64 -4.18 -1.00 5.72
N VAL A 65 -3.80 0.23 5.39
CA VAL A 65 -3.70 0.70 3.99
C VAL A 65 -2.65 -0.10 3.23
N SER A 66 -1.48 -0.36 3.82
CA SER A 66 -0.45 -1.21 3.21
C SER A 66 -0.95 -2.64 2.95
N SER A 67 -1.68 -3.22 3.90
CA SER A 67 -2.25 -4.56 3.78
C SER A 67 -3.31 -4.63 2.67
N LEU A 68 -4.20 -3.63 2.60
CA LEU A 68 -5.18 -3.49 1.52
C LEU A 68 -4.51 -3.37 0.16
N LEU A 69 -3.53 -2.48 0.03
CA LEU A 69 -2.77 -2.29 -1.21
C LEU A 69 -2.10 -3.60 -1.65
N ARG A 70 -1.45 -4.32 -0.74
CA ARG A 70 -0.82 -5.62 -1.06
C ARG A 70 -1.83 -6.67 -1.50
N LYS A 71 -3.00 -6.77 -0.85
CA LYS A 71 -4.05 -7.71 -1.24
C LYS A 71 -4.51 -7.45 -2.67
N ASN A 72 -4.82 -6.18 -2.99
CA ASN A 72 -5.24 -5.79 -4.33
C ASN A 72 -4.17 -6.12 -5.40
N VAL A 73 -2.87 -6.01 -5.08
CA VAL A 73 -1.79 -6.42 -5.99
C VAL A 73 -1.74 -7.91 -6.21
N VAL A 74 -1.84 -8.70 -5.13
CA VAL A 74 -1.83 -10.16 -5.24
C VAL A 74 -3.02 -10.64 -6.06
N GLU A 75 -4.17 -9.98 -5.95
CA GLU A 75 -5.34 -10.25 -6.79
C GLU A 75 -5.10 -9.86 -8.25
N ALA A 76 -4.58 -8.66 -8.51
CA ALA A 76 -4.23 -8.22 -9.87
C ALA A 76 -3.27 -9.21 -10.55
N VAL A 77 -2.15 -9.56 -9.92
CA VAL A 77 -1.14 -10.49 -10.47
C VAL A 77 -1.70 -11.89 -10.74
N ARG A 78 -2.62 -12.38 -9.90
CA ARG A 78 -3.24 -13.70 -10.09
C ARG A 78 -4.17 -13.75 -11.30
N GLU A 79 -4.82 -12.64 -11.65
CA GLU A 79 -5.62 -12.59 -12.88
C GLU A 79 -4.75 -12.57 -14.15
N GLU A 80 -3.54 -12.00 -14.08
CA GLU A 80 -2.62 -11.95 -15.23
C GLU A 80 -1.94 -13.31 -15.49
N GLU A 81 -1.68 -14.10 -14.45
CA GLU A 81 -1.08 -15.45 -14.54
C GLU A 81 -2.09 -16.55 -14.93
N GLY A 82 -3.38 -16.22 -15.05
CA GLY A 82 -4.46 -17.18 -15.33
C GLY A 82 -4.90 -17.29 -16.79
N SER A 83 -4.44 -16.41 -17.70
CA SER A 83 -4.98 -16.34 -19.06
C SER A 83 -4.10 -17.07 -20.08
N THR A 84 -4.15 -18.40 -20.06
CA THR A 84 -3.90 -19.16 -21.29
C THR A 84 -5.22 -19.22 -22.08
N PRO A 85 -5.34 -18.57 -23.25
CA PRO A 85 -6.49 -18.80 -24.10
C PRO A 85 -6.27 -20.17 -24.75
N SER A 86 -6.74 -21.23 -24.10
CA SER A 86 -6.86 -22.55 -24.72
C SER A 86 -7.90 -22.44 -25.82
N LYS A 87 -7.41 -22.03 -26.99
CA LYS A 87 -8.14 -21.74 -28.22
C LYS A 87 -8.58 -23.07 -28.83
N TYR A 88 -9.64 -23.67 -28.31
CA TYR A 88 -10.24 -24.84 -28.95
C TYR A 88 -10.95 -24.40 -30.23
N ARG A 89 -10.27 -24.64 -31.36
CA ARG A 89 -10.79 -24.50 -32.72
C ARG A 89 -12.04 -25.35 -32.90
N ILE A 90 -13.08 -24.71 -33.41
CA ILE A 90 -14.27 -25.35 -33.99
C ILE A 90 -13.83 -26.39 -35.04
N ARG A 91 -14.40 -27.59 -34.97
CA ARG A 91 -14.62 -28.42 -36.16
C ARG A 91 -16.11 -28.73 -36.26
N ALA A 92 -16.75 -28.08 -37.22
CA ALA A 92 -18.02 -28.49 -37.76
C ALA A 92 -17.88 -29.88 -38.40
N ARG A 93 -18.87 -30.74 -38.18
CA ARG A 93 -19.37 -31.67 -39.20
C ARG A 93 -20.81 -32.05 -38.89
#